data_AF-A0A351QXX8-F1
#
_entry.id   AF-A0A351QXX8-F1
#
_cell.length_a   1.000
_cell.length_b   1.000
_cell.length_c   1.000
_cell.angle_alpha   90.00
_cell.angle_beta   90.00
_cell.angle_gamma   90.00
#
_symmetry.space_group_name_H-M   'P 1'
#
loop_
_entity.id
_entity.type
_entity.pdbx_description
1 polymer ?
#
loop_
_entity_poly.entity_id
_entity_poly.type
_entity_poly.pdbx_seq_one_letter_code
_entity_poly.pdbx_strand_id
1 'polypeptide(L)'
;QPHSTLPSGTEFLQPNPLNTLTEPSTAVNTVTVSYYGENNALISTSGRGFNTNNLINPDIATLGINILTTKVTGGTTTMSGSSAATAIVAGACAILLEWGIINGNDQTMYSQKIRSYLMHGAARSSYYRFPNQELGYGYLDLLGVFNFISRSYSTNISLNRANTCDEYNKSDDYIVYTTNNMFIRIPKCIVGDFI
;
A
#
# COMPACT_ATOMS: atom_id res chain seq x y z
N GLN A 1 -23.81 -12.16 -13.01
CA GLN A 1 -23.29 -13.11 -12.00
C GLN A 1 -23.48 -14.53 -12.51
N PRO A 2 -22.70 -15.53 -12.05
CA PRO A 2 -22.67 -16.89 -12.61
C PRO A 2 -24.04 -17.56 -12.72
N HIS A 3 -25.02 -17.12 -11.92
CA HIS A 3 -26.41 -17.58 -11.93
C HIS A 3 -27.12 -17.47 -13.30
N SER A 4 -26.70 -16.58 -14.22
CA SER A 4 -27.32 -16.52 -15.56
C SER A 4 -26.64 -17.41 -16.60
N THR A 5 -25.45 -17.95 -16.30
CA THR A 5 -24.65 -18.76 -17.24
C THR A 5 -24.49 -20.20 -16.77
N LEU A 6 -24.69 -20.46 -15.47
CA LEU A 6 -24.63 -21.79 -14.87
C LEU A 6 -26.04 -22.24 -14.46
N PRO A 7 -26.39 -23.53 -14.65
CA PRO A 7 -27.62 -24.09 -14.09
C PRO A 7 -27.70 -23.91 -12.58
N SER A 8 -28.91 -23.73 -12.05
CA SER A 8 -29.15 -23.65 -10.60
C SER A 8 -28.63 -24.91 -9.89
N GLY A 9 -27.92 -24.74 -8.77
CA GLY A 9 -27.35 -25.85 -8.00
C GLY A 9 -25.99 -26.37 -8.53
N THR A 10 -25.38 -25.69 -9.51
CA THR A 10 -24.02 -26.01 -9.96
C THR A 10 -22.99 -25.51 -8.95
N GLU A 11 -22.62 -26.37 -8.00
CA GLU A 11 -21.60 -26.08 -6.99
C GLU A 11 -20.80 -27.34 -6.64
N PHE A 12 -19.63 -27.15 -6.04
CA PHE A 12 -18.87 -28.26 -5.48
C PHE A 12 -19.50 -28.68 -4.15
N LEU A 13 -19.61 -29.99 -3.90
CA LEU A 13 -20.09 -30.54 -2.63
C LEU A 13 -19.18 -30.17 -1.44
N GLN A 14 -17.89 -29.99 -1.72
CA GLN A 14 -16.89 -29.58 -0.74
C GLN A 14 -15.99 -28.49 -1.37
N PRO A 15 -16.43 -27.22 -1.34
CA PRO A 15 -15.66 -26.12 -1.91
C PRO A 15 -14.49 -25.73 -1.00
N ASN A 16 -13.37 -25.33 -1.60
CA ASN A 16 -12.29 -24.68 -0.87
C ASN A 16 -12.56 -23.17 -0.81
N PRO A 17 -12.70 -22.55 0.39
CA PRO A 17 -12.95 -21.12 0.50
C PRO A 17 -11.73 -20.23 0.17
N LEU A 18 -10.54 -20.83 0.08
CA LEU A 18 -9.28 -20.15 -0.23
C LEU A 18 -9.00 -20.12 -1.73
N ASN A 19 -8.14 -19.20 -2.15
CA ASN A 19 -7.75 -19.00 -3.56
C ASN A 19 -8.95 -18.72 -4.48
N THR A 20 -9.90 -17.93 -4.00
CA THR A 20 -11.16 -17.56 -4.69
C THR A 20 -11.11 -16.14 -5.28
N LEU A 21 -9.91 -15.54 -5.33
CA LEU A 21 -9.68 -14.24 -5.96
C LEU A 21 -10.01 -14.31 -7.45
N THR A 22 -10.76 -13.33 -7.95
CA THR A 22 -11.17 -13.27 -9.36
C THR A 22 -10.03 -12.75 -10.21
N GLU A 23 -9.63 -13.47 -11.25
CA GLU A 23 -8.72 -12.93 -12.27
C GLU A 23 -9.34 -11.67 -12.92
N PRO A 24 -8.59 -10.56 -13.08
CA PRO A 24 -7.13 -10.42 -13.06
C PRO A 24 -6.54 -9.92 -11.73
N SER A 25 -7.23 -10.10 -10.59
CA SER A 25 -6.79 -9.57 -9.29
C SER A 25 -5.53 -10.23 -8.71
N THR A 26 -4.97 -11.23 -9.38
CA THR A 26 -3.70 -11.87 -9.02
C THR A 26 -2.51 -11.24 -9.73
N ALA A 27 -2.73 -10.22 -10.57
CA ALA A 27 -1.69 -9.54 -11.32
C ALA A 27 -0.73 -8.74 -10.40
N VAL A 28 0.55 -8.70 -10.79
CA VAL A 28 1.64 -8.11 -9.98
C VAL A 28 1.47 -6.60 -9.77
N ASN A 29 0.94 -5.91 -10.78
CA ASN A 29 0.91 -4.45 -10.87
C ASN A 29 -0.46 -3.84 -10.54
N THR A 30 -1.35 -4.62 -9.95
CA THR A 30 -2.70 -4.18 -9.53
C THR A 30 -2.78 -4.08 -8.02
N VAL A 31 -3.62 -3.16 -7.54
CA VAL A 31 -4.03 -3.12 -6.13
C VAL A 31 -5.25 -4.03 -5.98
N THR A 32 -5.09 -5.11 -5.23
CA THR A 32 -6.14 -6.10 -5.03
C THR A 32 -6.91 -5.81 -3.75
N VAL A 33 -8.21 -5.61 -3.88
CA VAL A 33 -9.08 -5.14 -2.79
C VAL A 33 -10.04 -6.25 -2.38
N SER A 34 -9.96 -6.69 -1.13
CA SER A 34 -11.03 -7.48 -0.50
C SER A 34 -12.00 -6.57 0.26
N TYR A 35 -13.09 -7.16 0.74
CA TYR A 35 -14.10 -6.38 1.44
C TYR A 35 -14.71 -7.09 2.63
N TYR A 36 -15.13 -6.28 3.59
CA TYR A 36 -15.78 -6.69 4.81
C TYR A 36 -17.14 -5.97 4.97
N GLY A 37 -17.98 -6.44 5.89
CA GLY A 37 -19.29 -5.89 6.18
C GLY A 37 -19.32 -4.95 7.38
N GLU A 38 -20.50 -4.64 7.88
CA GLU A 38 -20.64 -3.82 9.09
C GLU A 38 -19.89 -4.44 10.28
N ASN A 39 -19.35 -3.61 11.17
CA ASN A 39 -18.56 -4.03 12.34
C ASN A 39 -17.33 -4.90 12.00
N ASN A 40 -16.69 -4.68 10.85
CA ASN A 40 -15.52 -5.44 10.39
C ASN A 40 -15.79 -6.95 10.20
N ALA A 41 -17.05 -7.34 9.99
CA ALA A 41 -17.42 -8.73 9.77
C ALA A 41 -16.83 -9.27 8.45
N LEU A 42 -16.15 -10.42 8.52
CA LEU A 42 -15.66 -11.12 7.33
C LEU A 42 -16.83 -11.68 6.53
N ILE A 43 -16.84 -11.43 5.22
CA ILE A 43 -17.92 -11.85 4.33
C ILE A 43 -17.47 -13.03 3.48
N SER A 44 -18.31 -14.07 3.38
CA SER A 44 -18.02 -15.28 2.59
C SER A 44 -17.93 -15.02 1.09
N THR A 45 -18.64 -14.02 0.58
CA THR A 45 -18.62 -13.61 -0.83
C THR A 45 -17.39 -12.79 -1.21
N SER A 46 -16.54 -12.40 -0.24
CA SER A 46 -15.26 -11.77 -0.56
C SER A 46 -14.24 -12.83 -0.93
N GLY A 47 -13.61 -12.66 -2.09
CA GLY A 47 -12.52 -13.54 -2.52
C GLY A 47 -11.37 -13.54 -1.52
N ARG A 48 -10.80 -14.72 -1.28
CA ARG A 48 -9.70 -14.95 -0.33
C ARG A 48 -8.49 -15.48 -1.06
N GLY A 49 -7.31 -15.05 -0.61
CA GLY A 49 -6.03 -15.53 -1.13
C GLY A 49 -5.43 -16.68 -0.31
N PHE A 50 -4.11 -16.85 -0.29
CA PHE A 50 -3.13 -16.10 -1.09
C PHE A 50 -3.19 -16.48 -2.56
N ASN A 51 -2.50 -15.72 -3.41
CA ASN A 51 -2.36 -16.08 -4.81
C ASN A 51 -1.53 -17.36 -4.94
N THR A 52 -1.81 -18.21 -5.93
CA THR A 52 -1.01 -19.39 -6.24
C THR A 52 0.40 -19.06 -6.75
N ASN A 53 0.64 -17.81 -7.14
CA ASN A 53 1.93 -17.31 -7.63
C ASN A 53 2.85 -16.77 -6.52
N ASN A 54 2.69 -17.24 -5.27
CA ASN A 54 3.45 -16.79 -4.09
C ASN A 54 3.33 -15.28 -3.74
N LEU A 55 2.40 -14.57 -4.38
CA LEU A 55 2.09 -13.19 -4.03
C LEU A 55 1.03 -13.13 -2.93
N ILE A 56 1.22 -12.19 -2.02
CA ILE A 56 0.24 -11.89 -1.00
C ILE A 56 -0.83 -11.00 -1.64
N ASN A 57 -1.98 -11.61 -1.91
CA ASN A 57 -3.23 -10.93 -2.27
C ASN A 57 -4.36 -11.53 -1.40
N PRO A 58 -5.42 -10.78 -1.06
CA PRO A 58 -5.63 -9.36 -1.36
C PRO A 58 -4.58 -8.46 -0.70
N ASP A 59 -4.43 -7.24 -1.20
CA ASP A 59 -3.45 -6.29 -0.66
C ASP A 59 -4.01 -5.57 0.56
N ILE A 60 -5.24 -5.10 0.46
CA ILE A 60 -5.95 -4.37 1.52
C ILE A 60 -7.44 -4.71 1.48
N ALA A 61 -8.13 -4.41 2.57
CA ALA A 61 -9.57 -4.59 2.70
C ALA A 61 -10.29 -3.26 3.00
N THR A 62 -11.50 -3.08 2.49
CA THR A 62 -12.36 -1.94 2.86
C THR A 62 -13.82 -2.37 3.04
N LEU A 63 -14.68 -1.49 3.54
CA LEU A 63 -16.11 -1.76 3.63
C LEU A 63 -16.68 -1.97 2.22
N GLY A 64 -17.44 -3.04 2.02
CA GLY A 64 -18.04 -3.35 0.72
C GLY A 64 -19.45 -3.88 0.79
N ILE A 65 -20.12 -3.78 1.94
CA ILE A 65 -21.53 -4.17 2.10
C ILE A 65 -22.36 -2.92 2.39
N ASN A 66 -23.53 -2.83 1.76
CA ASN A 66 -24.52 -1.76 1.95
C ASN A 66 -23.96 -0.35 1.68
N ILE A 67 -23.05 -0.21 0.72
CA ILE A 67 -22.45 1.07 0.37
C ILE A 67 -23.48 1.93 -0.36
N LEU A 68 -23.82 3.09 0.20
CA LEU A 68 -24.69 4.08 -0.43
C LEU A 68 -23.97 4.70 -1.64
N THR A 69 -24.62 4.67 -2.80
CA THR A 69 -24.09 5.17 -4.07
C THR A 69 -25.20 5.72 -4.96
N THR A 70 -24.85 6.24 -6.13
CA THR A 70 -25.78 6.83 -7.10
C THR A 70 -26.35 5.81 -8.06
N LYS A 71 -27.62 5.94 -8.42
CA LYS A 71 -28.28 5.13 -9.45
C LYS A 71 -28.11 5.79 -10.82
N VAL A 72 -28.02 4.98 -11.88
CA VAL A 72 -27.87 5.44 -13.29
C VAL A 72 -28.96 6.43 -13.71
N THR A 73 -30.20 6.25 -13.22
CA THR A 73 -31.35 7.10 -13.55
C THR A 73 -31.49 8.32 -12.62
N GLY A 74 -30.50 8.62 -11.79
CA GLY A 74 -30.60 9.59 -10.70
C GLY A 74 -31.16 8.98 -9.41
N GLY A 75 -30.87 9.64 -8.30
CA GLY A 75 -31.19 9.16 -6.94
C GLY A 75 -30.08 8.30 -6.32
N THR A 76 -30.36 7.80 -5.13
CA THR A 76 -29.43 6.94 -4.37
C THR A 76 -29.88 5.48 -4.37
N THR A 77 -28.92 4.58 -4.23
CA THR A 77 -29.11 3.14 -4.09
C THR A 77 -28.01 2.58 -3.20
N THR A 78 -28.18 1.38 -2.67
CA THR A 78 -27.10 0.66 -2.00
C THR A 78 -26.50 -0.39 -2.93
N MET A 79 -25.19 -0.62 -2.80
CA MET A 79 -24.47 -1.66 -3.52
C MET A 79 -23.56 -2.43 -2.57
N SER A 80 -23.44 -3.74 -2.82
CA SER A 80 -22.60 -4.65 -2.05
C SER A 80 -21.72 -5.49 -2.98
N GLY A 81 -20.47 -5.70 -2.60
CA GLY A 81 -19.50 -6.53 -3.32
C GLY A 81 -18.13 -5.86 -3.48
N SER A 82 -17.20 -6.62 -4.07
CA SER A 82 -15.83 -6.16 -4.33
C SER A 82 -15.78 -4.95 -5.26
N SER A 83 -16.75 -4.78 -6.16
CA SER A 83 -16.84 -3.60 -7.04
C SER A 83 -17.01 -2.29 -6.25
N ALA A 84 -17.86 -2.30 -5.22
CA ALA A 84 -18.07 -1.11 -4.37
C ALA A 84 -16.82 -0.79 -3.55
N ALA A 85 -16.21 -1.82 -2.94
CA ALA A 85 -14.97 -1.69 -2.20
C ALA A 85 -13.80 -1.17 -3.07
N THR A 86 -13.68 -1.71 -4.29
CA THR A 86 -12.65 -1.28 -5.25
C THR A 86 -12.83 0.18 -5.65
N ALA A 87 -14.08 0.64 -5.83
CA ALA A 87 -14.35 2.05 -6.14
C ALA A 87 -13.90 3.01 -5.02
N ILE A 88 -14.09 2.62 -3.75
CA ILE A 88 -13.60 3.39 -2.59
C ILE A 88 -12.07 3.49 -2.62
N VAL A 89 -11.38 2.37 -2.80
CA VAL A 89 -9.90 2.35 -2.90
C VAL A 89 -9.41 3.14 -4.12
N ALA A 90 -10.10 3.07 -5.26
CA ALA A 90 -9.76 3.85 -6.44
C ALA A 90 -9.84 5.37 -6.17
N GLY A 91 -10.85 5.81 -5.40
CA GLY A 91 -10.92 7.19 -4.93
C GLY A 91 -9.75 7.58 -4.02
N ALA A 92 -9.35 6.70 -3.09
CA ALA A 92 -8.16 6.91 -2.26
C ALA A 92 -6.87 7.00 -3.11
N CYS A 93 -6.74 6.16 -4.14
CA CYS A 93 -5.63 6.24 -5.10
C CYS A 93 -5.62 7.57 -5.87
N ALA A 94 -6.79 8.09 -6.25
CA ALA A 94 -6.89 9.38 -6.93
C ALA A 94 -6.37 10.52 -6.03
N ILE A 95 -6.72 10.52 -4.75
CA ILE A 95 -6.20 11.50 -3.77
C ILE A 95 -4.67 11.37 -3.62
N LEU A 96 -4.15 10.15 -3.55
CA LEU A 96 -2.70 9.93 -3.50
C LEU A 96 -1.99 10.46 -4.75
N LEU A 97 -2.56 10.23 -5.93
CA LEU A 97 -2.01 10.71 -7.21
C LEU A 97 -2.07 12.24 -7.32
N GLU A 98 -3.15 12.87 -6.85
CA GLU A 98 -3.25 14.33 -6.77
C GLU A 98 -2.16 14.88 -5.85
N TRP A 99 -2.02 14.33 -4.65
CA TRP A 99 -0.98 14.74 -3.71
C TRP A 99 0.44 14.51 -4.26
N GLY A 100 0.70 13.35 -4.85
CA GLY A 100 2.04 12.99 -5.33
C GLY A 100 2.43 13.71 -6.61
N ILE A 101 1.64 13.53 -7.66
CA ILE A 101 1.99 13.97 -9.01
C ILE A 101 1.59 15.42 -9.23
N ILE A 102 0.33 15.77 -8.96
CA ILE A 102 -0.20 17.11 -9.28
C ILE A 102 0.39 18.18 -8.36
N ASN A 103 0.41 17.92 -7.06
CA ASN A 103 0.99 18.83 -6.08
C ASN A 103 2.53 18.72 -5.98
N GLY A 104 3.15 17.83 -6.75
CA GLY A 104 4.61 17.73 -6.87
C GLY A 104 5.34 17.11 -5.66
N ASN A 105 4.64 16.49 -4.70
CA ASN A 105 5.27 15.89 -3.52
C ASN A 105 6.04 14.59 -3.86
N ASP A 106 5.56 13.83 -4.85
CA ASP A 106 6.18 12.61 -5.36
C ASP A 106 5.76 12.35 -6.82
N GLN A 107 6.51 12.91 -7.77
CA GLN A 107 6.25 12.76 -9.20
C GLN A 107 6.56 11.35 -9.73
N THR A 108 7.20 10.49 -8.93
CA THR A 108 7.58 9.12 -9.31
C THR A 108 6.54 8.09 -8.86
N MET A 109 5.30 8.51 -8.63
CA MET A 109 4.26 7.66 -8.09
C MET A 109 3.63 6.76 -9.17
N TYR A 110 4.11 5.51 -9.25
CA TYR A 110 3.55 4.46 -10.11
C TYR A 110 2.77 3.40 -9.28
N SER A 111 2.09 2.46 -9.95
CA SER A 111 1.13 1.54 -9.31
C SER A 111 1.70 0.75 -8.14
N GLN A 112 2.91 0.19 -8.25
CA GLN A 112 3.52 -0.56 -7.15
C GLN A 112 3.84 0.34 -5.95
N LYS A 113 4.23 1.60 -6.20
CA LYS A 113 4.52 2.56 -5.13
C LYS A 113 3.25 2.91 -4.34
N ILE A 114 2.14 3.14 -5.05
CA ILE A 114 0.82 3.33 -4.45
C ILE A 114 0.41 2.09 -3.65
N ARG A 115 0.56 0.90 -4.24
CA ARG A 115 0.28 -0.38 -3.58
C ARG A 115 1.07 -0.51 -2.27
N SER A 116 2.37 -0.21 -2.29
CA SER A 116 3.21 -0.20 -1.08
C SER A 116 2.72 0.82 -0.05
N TYR A 117 2.38 2.04 -0.45
CA TYR A 117 1.85 3.06 0.46
C TYR A 117 0.57 2.59 1.14
N LEU A 118 -0.38 2.04 0.39
CA LEU A 118 -1.61 1.48 0.92
C LEU A 118 -1.34 0.32 1.90
N MET A 119 -0.46 -0.62 1.55
CA MET A 119 -0.14 -1.78 2.39
C MET A 119 0.57 -1.41 3.71
N HIS A 120 1.47 -0.43 3.66
CA HIS A 120 2.22 0.02 4.83
C HIS A 120 1.41 0.96 5.73
N GLY A 121 0.51 1.74 5.14
CA GLY A 121 -0.41 2.63 5.86
C GLY A 121 -1.69 1.96 6.36
N ALA A 122 -1.96 0.73 5.94
CA ALA A 122 -3.18 0.01 6.31
C ALA A 122 -3.29 -0.19 7.83
N ALA A 123 -4.50 0.01 8.36
CA ALA A 123 -4.80 -0.24 9.76
C ALA A 123 -4.85 -1.75 10.03
N ARG A 124 -4.20 -2.18 11.11
CA ARG A 124 -4.11 -3.59 11.50
C ARG A 124 -4.71 -3.79 12.87
N SER A 125 -5.64 -4.73 12.96
CA SER A 125 -6.21 -5.14 14.24
C SER A 125 -5.30 -6.15 14.94
N SER A 126 -5.18 -6.07 16.26
CA SER A 126 -4.46 -7.07 17.07
C SER A 126 -5.13 -8.44 17.08
N TYR A 127 -6.42 -8.53 16.70
CA TYR A 127 -7.16 -9.79 16.65
C TYR A 127 -6.69 -10.74 15.53
N TYR A 128 -6.06 -10.20 14.49
CA TYR A 128 -5.61 -10.98 13.33
C TYR A 128 -4.10 -10.88 13.16
N ARG A 129 -3.50 -11.96 12.64
CA ARG A 129 -2.13 -11.92 12.14
C ARG A 129 -2.15 -11.36 10.72
N PHE A 130 -1.25 -10.43 10.43
CA PHE A 130 -1.09 -9.83 9.11
C PHE A 130 0.28 -10.20 8.51
N PRO A 131 0.39 -10.37 7.19
CA PRO A 131 -0.73 -10.43 6.24
C PRO A 131 -1.55 -11.73 6.39
N ASN A 132 -2.83 -11.70 6.01
CA ASN A 132 -3.71 -12.87 5.98
C ASN A 132 -4.51 -12.95 4.66
N GLN A 133 -5.19 -14.08 4.48
CA GLN A 133 -5.86 -14.45 3.23
C GLN A 133 -7.15 -13.68 2.99
N GLU A 134 -7.78 -13.15 4.05
CA GLU A 134 -9.04 -12.42 3.99
C GLU A 134 -8.86 -10.91 3.83
N LEU A 135 -7.96 -10.31 4.61
CA LEU A 135 -7.79 -8.87 4.77
C LEU A 135 -6.47 -8.35 4.18
N GLY A 136 -5.62 -9.23 3.66
CA GLY A 136 -4.35 -8.83 3.09
C GLY A 136 -3.44 -8.25 4.15
N TYR A 137 -2.96 -7.02 3.93
CA TYR A 137 -2.10 -6.27 4.85
C TYR A 137 -2.86 -5.45 5.89
N GLY A 138 -4.20 -5.33 5.77
CA GLY A 138 -5.01 -4.56 6.71
C GLY A 138 -6.20 -3.86 6.07
N TYR A 139 -6.87 -3.06 6.90
CA TYR A 139 -7.98 -2.20 6.50
C TYR A 139 -7.44 -0.93 5.84
N LEU A 140 -8.13 -0.44 4.80
CA LEU A 140 -7.84 0.85 4.18
C LEU A 140 -7.89 1.97 5.24
N ASP A 141 -6.77 2.67 5.40
CA ASP A 141 -6.64 3.84 6.26
C ASP A 141 -5.80 4.92 5.56
N LEU A 142 -6.48 5.88 4.93
CA LEU A 142 -5.80 6.93 4.16
C LEU A 142 -4.95 7.85 5.05
N LEU A 143 -5.38 8.07 6.30
CA LEU A 143 -4.60 8.85 7.25
C LEU A 143 -3.33 8.08 7.65
N GLY A 144 -3.47 6.78 7.92
CA GLY A 144 -2.36 5.86 8.15
C GLY A 144 -1.34 5.86 7.00
N VAL A 145 -1.82 5.93 5.75
CA VAL A 145 -0.99 6.06 4.55
C VAL A 145 -0.19 7.36 4.56
N PHE A 146 -0.82 8.51 4.75
CA PHE A 146 -0.08 9.79 4.80
C PHE A 146 0.89 9.88 5.99
N ASN A 147 0.53 9.28 7.13
CA ASN A 147 1.43 9.17 8.28
C ASN A 147 2.64 8.29 7.98
N PHE A 148 2.45 7.19 7.25
CA PHE A 148 3.57 6.35 6.81
C PHE A 148 4.49 7.11 5.84
N ILE A 149 3.90 7.80 4.86
CA ILE A 149 4.63 8.62 3.89
C ILE A 149 5.44 9.69 4.61
N SER A 150 4.82 10.51 5.47
CA SER A 150 5.51 11.60 6.18
C SER A 150 6.65 11.12 7.07
N ARG A 151 6.48 9.99 7.74
CA ARG A 151 7.54 9.35 8.54
C ARG A 151 8.70 8.88 7.66
N SER A 152 8.42 8.30 6.50
CA SER A 152 9.45 7.88 5.55
C SER A 152 10.30 9.07 5.08
N TYR A 153 9.67 10.20 4.74
CA TYR A 153 10.40 11.44 4.40
C TYR A 153 11.25 11.96 5.56
N SER A 154 10.71 12.02 6.78
CA SER A 154 11.46 12.48 7.96
C SER A 154 12.66 11.59 8.27
N THR A 155 12.54 10.27 8.15
CA THR A 155 13.69 9.37 8.32
C THR A 155 14.75 9.57 7.25
N ASN A 156 14.35 9.81 6.00
CA ASN A 156 15.28 10.07 4.92
C ASN A 156 16.01 11.42 5.14
N ILE A 157 15.31 12.46 5.57
CA ILE A 157 15.91 13.75 5.93
C ILE A 157 16.85 13.61 7.14
N SER A 158 16.51 12.83 8.16
CA SER A 158 17.38 12.58 9.32
C SER A 158 18.62 11.76 8.95
N LEU A 159 18.50 10.78 8.08
CA LEU A 159 19.64 10.04 7.53
C LEU A 159 20.49 10.94 6.63
N ASN A 160 19.88 11.75 5.79
CA ASN A 160 20.59 12.75 5.00
C ASN A 160 21.28 13.75 5.94
N ARG A 161 20.64 14.27 6.98
CA ARG A 161 21.29 15.16 7.98
C ARG A 161 22.37 14.48 8.82
N ALA A 162 22.29 13.18 9.08
CA ALA A 162 23.37 12.43 9.69
C ALA A 162 24.56 12.23 8.72
N ASN A 163 24.28 12.22 7.41
CA ASN A 163 25.26 12.06 6.33
C ASN A 163 25.69 13.40 5.70
N THR A 164 25.07 14.52 6.06
CA THR A 164 25.33 15.84 5.51
C THR A 164 25.93 16.68 6.62
N CYS A 165 27.19 17.05 6.42
CA CYS A 165 28.01 17.87 7.31
C CYS A 165 27.55 19.34 7.30
N ASP A 166 26.25 19.62 7.37
CA ASP A 166 25.75 20.95 7.05
C ASP A 166 25.33 21.71 8.31
N GLU A 167 26.35 22.23 8.99
CA GLU A 167 26.46 23.68 9.27
C GLU A 167 27.91 24.06 9.65
N TYR A 168 28.88 23.86 8.75
CA TYR A 168 30.21 24.49 8.90
C TYR A 168 30.79 24.88 7.54
N ASN A 169 30.68 26.17 7.20
CA ASN A 169 31.42 26.78 6.11
C ASN A 169 32.92 26.53 6.34
N LYS A 170 33.55 25.63 5.57
CA LYS A 170 34.97 25.76 5.22
C LYS A 170 35.38 24.80 4.13
N SER A 171 35.79 25.38 3.01
CA SER A 171 36.44 24.75 1.86
C SER A 171 37.76 24.04 2.17
N ASP A 172 38.13 23.85 3.45
CA ASP A 172 39.49 23.48 3.91
C ASP A 172 39.52 22.36 4.98
N ASP A 173 38.41 21.67 5.28
CA ASP A 173 38.35 20.74 6.43
C ASP A 173 38.39 19.24 6.04
N TYR A 174 39.44 18.85 5.32
CA TYR A 174 39.72 17.46 4.95
C TYR A 174 40.98 16.95 5.66
N ILE A 175 40.99 15.67 6.04
CA ILE A 175 42.22 14.96 6.39
C ILE A 175 42.80 14.41 5.08
N VAL A 176 44.03 14.77 4.77
CA VAL A 176 44.71 14.33 3.54
C VAL A 176 45.73 13.25 3.88
N TYR A 177 45.52 12.05 3.37
CA TYR A 177 46.50 10.96 3.40
C TYR A 177 47.23 10.94 2.08
N THR A 178 48.56 10.95 2.10
CA THR A 178 49.37 10.94 0.88
C THR A 178 50.31 9.74 0.89
N THR A 179 50.25 8.93 -0.17
CA THR A 179 51.17 7.81 -0.39
C THR A 179 51.70 7.91 -1.82
N ASN A 180 53.00 8.15 -1.97
CA ASN A 180 53.66 8.38 -3.26
C ASN A 180 52.93 9.44 -4.10
N ASN A 181 52.36 9.06 -5.24
CA ASN A 181 51.63 9.95 -6.16
C ASN A 181 50.10 9.93 -5.94
N MET A 182 49.61 9.32 -4.86
CA MET A 182 48.18 9.23 -4.55
C MET A 182 47.88 10.04 -3.29
N PHE A 183 46.80 10.82 -3.32
CA PHE A 183 46.24 11.45 -2.14
C PHE A 183 44.77 11.08 -1.97
N ILE A 184 44.35 10.84 -0.73
CA ILE A 184 42.96 10.61 -0.34
C ILE A 184 42.55 11.74 0.60
N ARG A 185 41.44 12.40 0.28
CA ARG A 185 40.85 13.46 1.13
C ARG A 185 39.59 12.90 1.78
N ILE A 186 39.59 12.83 3.11
CA ILE A 186 38.41 12.41 3.88
C ILE A 186 37.86 13.64 4.63
N PRO A 187 36.59 14.00 4.46
CA PRO A 187 35.95 15.09 5.21
C PRO A 187 36.01 14.82 6.73
N LYS A 188 36.45 15.79 7.54
CA LYS A 188 36.57 15.63 9.01
C LYS A 188 35.25 15.32 9.71
N CYS A 189 34.14 15.80 9.17
CA CYS A 189 32.79 15.55 9.69
C CYS A 189 32.40 14.06 9.76
N ILE A 190 33.07 13.19 9.00
CA ILE A 190 32.76 11.75 8.95
C ILE A 190 33.56 10.97 10.01
N VAL A 191 34.68 11.52 10.48
CA VAL A 191 35.64 10.79 11.32
C VAL A 191 35.34 10.96 12.82
N GLY A 192 34.63 12.02 13.21
CA GLY A 192 34.39 12.36 14.63
C GLY A 192 35.69 12.68 15.40
N ASP A 193 35.59 13.06 16.67
CA ASP A 193 36.72 13.40 17.55
C ASP A 193 37.52 12.16 18.03
N PHE A 194 37.82 11.24 17.11
CA PHE A 194 38.73 10.12 17.38
C PHE A 194 40.14 10.45 16.89
N ILE A 195 40.70 11.56 17.40
CA ILE A 195 42.14 11.81 17.55
C ILE A 195 42.35 12.62 18.81
#